data_AF-A0A7J6BHN4-F1
#
_entry.id   AF-A0A7J6BHN4-F1
#
_cell.length_a   1.000
_cell.length_b   1.000
_cell.length_c   1.000
_cell.angle_alpha   90.00
_cell.angle_beta   90.00
_cell.angle_gamma   90.00
#
_symmetry.space_group_name_H-M   'P 1'
#
loop_
_entity.id
_entity.type
_entity.pdbx_description
1 polymer ?
#
loop_
_entity_poly.entity_id
_entity_poly.type
_entity_poly.pdbx_seq_one_letter_code
_entity_poly.pdbx_strand_id
1 'polypeptide(L)'
;MGANISLNCSMTNRYVIAWYHLRAKRFNLLISAETGITGRKFLTTYNQNSSHLKMTADTWITRATLVISGVTESDVGLYFCGTKSDTTEMHFDKPISLAIEGRHAEDPCTELQKKMLTTQME
;
A
#
# COMPACT_ATOMS: atom_id res chain seq x y z
N MET A 1 -11.26 7.78 -14.75
CA MET A 1 -10.92 7.47 -13.35
C MET A 1 -10.74 5.97 -13.24
N GLY A 2 -9.71 5.51 -12.54
CA GLY A 2 -9.50 4.07 -12.34
C GLY A 2 -10.51 3.46 -11.37
N ALA A 3 -10.40 2.15 -11.15
CA ALA A 3 -11.22 1.44 -10.18
C ALA A 3 -10.77 1.75 -8.73
N ASN A 4 -11.69 1.57 -7.78
CA ASN A 4 -11.33 1.54 -6.36
C ASN A 4 -10.83 0.14 -6.02
N ILE A 5 -9.75 0.04 -5.24
CA ILE A 5 -9.23 -1.24 -4.76
C ILE A 5 -9.22 -1.29 -3.23
N SER A 6 -9.10 -2.49 -2.70
CA SER A 6 -9.03 -2.73 -1.25
C SER A 6 -7.90 -3.69 -0.92
N LEU A 7 -7.02 -3.27 -0.01
CA LEU A 7 -5.90 -4.08 0.50
C LEU A 7 -6.18 -4.41 1.96
N ASN A 8 -6.13 -5.69 2.30
CA ASN A 8 -6.43 -6.17 3.65
C ASN A 8 -5.14 -6.43 4.42
N CYS A 9 -5.19 -6.20 5.73
CA CYS A 9 -4.13 -6.55 6.65
C CYS A 9 -4.71 -7.09 7.96
N SER A 10 -4.05 -8.10 8.53
CA SER A 10 -4.44 -8.65 9.81
C SER A 10 -4.03 -7.71 10.93
N MET A 11 -4.97 -7.41 11.81
CA MET A 11 -4.75 -6.71 13.07
C MET A 11 -4.98 -7.60 14.28
N THR A 12 -5.00 -8.93 14.10
CA THR A 12 -5.18 -9.87 15.21
C THR A 12 -4.08 -9.66 16.25
N ASN A 13 -4.47 -9.33 17.49
CA ASN A 13 -3.57 -9.00 18.60
C ASN A 13 -2.62 -7.80 18.32
N ARG A 14 -3.05 -6.87 17.46
CA ARG A 14 -2.32 -5.63 17.14
C ARG A 14 -3.21 -4.43 17.43
N TYR A 15 -2.62 -3.34 17.87
CA TYR A 15 -3.37 -2.13 18.25
C TYR A 15 -3.10 -0.96 17.30
N VAL A 16 -1.97 -0.97 16.59
CA VAL A 16 -1.63 0.07 15.61
C VAL A 16 -1.40 -0.58 14.26
N ILE A 17 -1.83 0.11 13.20
CA ILE A 17 -1.56 -0.24 11.81
C ILE A 17 -1.11 1.00 11.03
N ALA A 18 -0.19 0.79 10.10
CA ALA A 18 0.25 1.77 9.13
C ALA A 18 0.44 1.11 7.76
N TRP A 19 -0.04 1.78 6.71
CA TRP A 19 0.22 1.38 5.33
C TRP A 19 1.30 2.24 4.72
N TYR A 20 2.21 1.58 4.02
CA TYR A 20 3.31 2.23 3.34
C TYR A 20 3.30 1.89 1.86
N HIS A 21 3.77 2.84 1.05
CA HIS A 21 3.99 2.66 -0.38
C HIS A 21 5.46 2.83 -0.71
N LEU A 22 6.06 1.77 -1.25
CA LEU A 22 7.41 1.78 -1.75
C LEU A 22 7.40 2.10 -3.24
N ARG A 23 7.85 3.31 -3.56
CA ARG A 23 8.02 3.79 -4.93
C ARG A 23 9.37 4.46 -5.08
N ALA A 24 10.08 4.15 -6.17
CA ALA A 24 11.40 4.71 -6.47
C ALA A 24 12.39 4.62 -5.28
N LYS A 25 12.43 3.46 -4.60
CA LYS A 25 13.28 3.19 -3.42
C LYS A 25 12.97 4.06 -2.18
N ARG A 26 11.82 4.73 -2.14
CA ARG A 26 11.35 5.49 -0.97
C ARG A 26 10.13 4.83 -0.34
N PHE A 27 10.19 4.63 0.97
CA PHE A 27 9.13 4.06 1.78
C PHE A 27 8.29 5.20 2.36
N ASN A 28 7.10 5.42 1.81
CA ASN A 28 6.24 6.55 2.20
C ASN A 28 5.11 6.05 3.09
N LEU A 29 4.94 6.64 4.27
CA LEU A 29 3.77 6.41 5.11
C LEU A 29 2.55 7.03 4.43
N LEU A 30 1.55 6.22 4.10
CA LEU A 30 0.32 6.68 3.45
C LEU A 30 -0.75 7.04 4.48
N ILE A 31 -1.02 6.11 5.40
CA ILE A 31 -2.12 6.22 6.36
C ILE A 31 -1.82 5.33 7.57
N SER A 32 -2.18 5.80 8.76
CA SER A 32 -2.08 5.01 10.00
C SER A 32 -3.32 5.18 10.86
N ALA A 33 -3.57 4.17 11.68
CA ALA A 33 -4.62 4.19 12.66
C ALA A 33 -4.25 3.34 13.86
N GLU A 34 -5.00 3.55 14.93
CA GLU A 34 -4.89 2.78 16.15
C GLU A 34 -6.26 2.39 16.69
N THR A 35 -6.24 1.34 17.49
CA THR A 35 -7.38 0.90 18.27
C THR A 35 -7.46 1.80 19.50
N GLY A 36 -8.61 2.44 19.68
CA GLY A 36 -8.88 3.24 20.87
C GLY A 36 -8.88 2.38 22.13
N ILE A 37 -8.69 3.02 23.29
CA ILE A 37 -8.49 2.38 24.60
C ILE A 37 -9.53 1.30 24.94
N THR A 38 -10.78 1.46 24.49
CA THR A 38 -11.86 0.50 24.76
C THR A 38 -11.88 -0.71 23.83
N GLY A 39 -10.97 -0.81 22.86
CA GLY A 39 -10.93 -1.88 21.87
C GLY A 39 -12.04 -1.82 20.81
N ARG A 40 -12.92 -0.82 20.86
CA ARG A 40 -14.14 -0.73 20.03
C ARG A 40 -14.13 0.37 18.99
N LYS A 41 -13.09 1.21 18.99
CA LYS A 41 -12.96 2.33 18.06
C LYS A 41 -11.69 2.17 17.26
N PHE A 42 -11.80 2.35 15.96
CA PHE A 42 -10.68 2.42 15.05
C PHE A 42 -10.46 3.88 14.67
N LEU A 43 -9.31 4.43 15.04
CA LEU A 43 -9.03 5.86 14.98
C LEU A 43 -7.90 6.11 13.99
N THR A 44 -8.21 6.75 12.86
CA THR A 44 -7.19 7.20 11.91
C THR A 44 -6.35 8.30 12.55
N THR A 45 -5.05 8.06 12.70
CA THR A 45 -4.10 8.99 13.34
C THR A 45 -3.34 9.84 12.33
N TYR A 46 -3.13 9.32 11.12
CA TYR A 46 -2.49 10.03 10.02
C TYR A 46 -3.11 9.59 8.70
N ASN A 47 -3.29 10.53 7.77
CA ASN A 47 -3.70 10.25 6.40
C ASN A 47 -3.08 11.28 5.45
N GLN A 48 -2.20 10.83 4.57
CA GLN A 48 -1.51 11.68 3.60
C GLN A 48 -2.47 12.30 2.59
N ASN A 49 -3.55 11.59 2.23
CA ASN A 49 -4.51 12.05 1.23
C ASN A 49 -5.90 11.45 1.49
N SER A 50 -6.73 12.14 2.27
CA SER A 50 -8.03 11.64 2.73
C SER A 50 -9.11 11.53 1.66
N SER A 51 -8.96 12.19 0.51
CA SER A 51 -9.87 12.03 -0.63
C SER A 51 -9.55 10.78 -1.47
N HIS A 52 -8.30 10.30 -1.41
CA HIS A 52 -7.81 9.16 -2.17
C HIS A 52 -7.72 7.88 -1.34
N LEU A 53 -7.36 8.03 -0.06
CA LEU A 53 -7.04 6.95 0.86
C LEU A 53 -8.03 6.94 2.02
N LYS A 54 -8.64 5.78 2.26
CA LYS A 54 -9.48 5.52 3.42
C LYS A 54 -9.05 4.23 4.08
N MET A 55 -9.04 4.20 5.41
CA MET A 55 -8.88 2.95 6.14
C MET A 55 -10.16 2.64 6.91
N THR A 56 -10.54 1.37 6.88
CA THR A 56 -11.68 0.83 7.60
C THR A 56 -11.23 -0.43 8.36
N ALA A 57 -12.00 -0.83 9.36
CA ALA A 57 -11.75 -2.07 10.08
C ALA A 57 -13.07 -2.84 10.24
N ASP A 58 -12.97 -4.15 10.43
CA ASP A 58 -14.12 -4.95 10.84
C ASP A 58 -14.57 -4.60 12.27
N THR A 59 -15.74 -5.11 12.68
CA THR A 59 -16.35 -4.79 13.99
C THR A 59 -15.44 -5.12 15.18
N TRP A 60 -14.59 -6.13 15.03
CA TRP A 60 -13.68 -6.60 16.08
C TRP A 60 -12.27 -6.02 15.96
N ILE A 61 -12.02 -5.17 14.95
CA ILE A 61 -10.72 -4.56 14.65
C ILE A 61 -9.62 -5.64 14.49
N THR A 62 -10.02 -6.82 14.01
CA THR A 62 -9.12 -7.94 13.71
C THR A 62 -8.56 -7.87 12.29
N ARG A 63 -9.21 -7.10 11.42
CA ARG A 63 -8.75 -6.85 10.05
C ARG A 63 -9.01 -5.40 9.68
N ALA A 64 -7.97 -4.75 9.17
CA ALA A 64 -8.06 -3.42 8.60
C ALA A 64 -7.90 -3.48 7.08
N THR A 65 -8.65 -2.62 6.39
CA THR A 65 -8.72 -2.53 4.94
C THR A 65 -8.35 -1.11 4.51
N LEU A 66 -7.26 -0.99 3.75
CA LEU A 66 -6.92 0.21 3.00
C LEU A 66 -7.74 0.23 1.71
N VAL A 67 -8.50 1.30 1.49
CA VAL A 67 -9.20 1.60 0.25
C VAL A 67 -8.45 2.70 -0.47
N ILE A 68 -8.09 2.43 -1.73
CA ILE A 68 -7.48 3.41 -2.65
C ILE A 68 -8.52 3.70 -3.72
N SER A 69 -8.95 4.95 -3.81
CA SER A 69 -10.04 5.37 -4.69
C SER A 69 -9.50 5.84 -6.03
N GLY A 70 -10.12 5.45 -7.15
CA GLY A 70 -9.76 5.98 -8.46
C GLY A 70 -8.30 5.71 -8.85
N VAL A 71 -7.83 4.47 -8.70
CA VAL A 71 -6.42 4.06 -8.90
C VAL A 71 -5.81 4.66 -10.17
N THR A 72 -4.60 5.18 -10.04
CA THR A 72 -3.82 5.81 -11.11
C THR A 72 -2.42 5.21 -11.20
N GLU A 73 -1.63 5.64 -12.18
CA GLU A 73 -0.24 5.20 -12.33
C GLU A 73 0.64 5.52 -11.13
N SER A 74 0.32 6.56 -10.36
CA SER A 74 1.11 6.89 -9.17
C SER A 74 0.95 5.88 -8.04
N ASP A 75 -0.10 5.07 -8.08
CA ASP A 75 -0.39 4.03 -7.08
C ASP A 75 0.36 2.72 -7.37
N VAL A 76 0.84 2.52 -8.60
CA VAL A 76 1.62 1.32 -8.96
C VAL A 76 2.88 1.22 -8.08
N GLY A 77 3.12 0.03 -7.53
CA GLY A 77 4.24 -0.20 -6.63
C GLY A 77 3.99 -1.31 -5.61
N LEU A 78 4.83 -1.34 -4.58
CA LEU A 78 4.70 -2.29 -3.47
C LEU A 78 4.08 -1.61 -2.26
N TYR A 79 3.08 -2.25 -1.68
CA TYR A 79 2.40 -1.82 -0.47
C TYR A 79 2.77 -2.73 0.69
N PHE A 80 3.06 -2.13 1.84
CA PHE A 80 3.43 -2.85 3.05
C PHE A 80 2.47 -2.45 4.17
N CYS A 81 1.89 -3.45 4.82
CA CYS A 81 1.19 -3.24 6.06
C CYS A 81 2.16 -3.44 7.23
N GLY A 82 2.38 -2.40 8.02
CA GLY A 82 3.08 -2.45 9.28
C GLY A 82 2.08 -2.46 10.44
N THR A 83 2.22 -3.41 11.37
CA THR A 83 1.40 -3.46 12.58
C THR A 83 2.25 -3.48 13.83
N LYS A 84 1.68 -2.99 14.92
CA LYS A 84 2.36 -2.90 16.22
C LYS A 84 1.39 -3.30 17.33
N SER A 85 1.88 -4.08 18.29
CA SER A 85 1.20 -4.44 19.54
C SER A 85 1.72 -3.55 20.68
N ASP A 86 1.83 -4.06 21.90
CA ASP A 86 2.38 -3.30 23.04
C ASP A 86 3.91 -3.15 23.01
N THR A 87 4.58 -3.83 22.07
CA THR A 87 6.03 -3.73 21.86
C THR A 87 6.40 -2.46 21.11
N THR A 88 7.67 -2.06 21.11
CA THR A 88 8.16 -0.89 20.36
C THR A 88 8.33 -1.17 18.86
N GLU A 89 8.37 -2.44 18.47
CA GLU A 89 8.68 -2.88 17.11
C GLU A 89 7.45 -2.90 16.20
N MET A 90 7.67 -2.55 14.92
CA MET A 90 6.66 -2.69 13.88
C MET A 90 6.94 -3.94 13.06
N HIS A 91 5.92 -4.78 12.88
CA HIS A 91 5.99 -5.99 12.07
C HIS A 91 5.32 -5.76 10.73
N PHE A 92 5.99 -6.16 9.66
CA PHE A 92 5.49 -6.03 8.31
C PHE A 92 5.03 -7.37 7.76
N ASP A 93 3.81 -7.38 7.19
CA ASP A 93 3.33 -8.51 6.41
C ASP A 93 4.04 -8.58 5.04
N LYS A 94 3.82 -9.67 4.32
CA LYS A 94 4.32 -9.81 2.94
C LYS A 94 3.83 -8.63 2.08
N PRO A 95 4.71 -8.05 1.24
CA PRO A 95 4.32 -6.93 0.40
C PRO A 95 3.27 -7.33 -0.63
N ILE A 96 2.37 -6.40 -0.91
CA ILE A 96 1.36 -6.53 -1.97
C ILE A 96 1.82 -5.70 -3.16
N SER A 97 1.95 -6.34 -4.33
CA SER A 97 2.24 -5.63 -5.58
C SER A 97 0.95 -5.17 -6.23
N LEU A 98 0.86 -3.87 -6.48
CA LEU A 98 -0.21 -3.28 -7.28
C LEU A 98 0.31 -2.94 -8.67
N ALA A 99 -0.36 -3.48 -9.68
CA ALA A 99 -0.12 -3.21 -11.09
C ALA A 99 -1.47 -2.91 -11.79
N ILE A 100 -1.40 -2.26 -12.96
CA ILE A 100 -2.55 -1.99 -13.81
C ILE A 100 -2.43 -2.87 -15.06
N GLU A 101 -3.43 -3.73 -15.29
CA GLU A 101 -3.46 -4.64 -16.45
C GLU A 101 -3.47 -3.87 -17.78
N GLY A 102 -2.93 -4.51 -18.83
CA GLY A 102 -2.80 -3.89 -20.16
C GLY A 102 -1.59 -2.98 -20.31
N ARG A 103 -0.77 -2.86 -19.25
CA ARG A 103 0.58 -2.32 -19.34
C ARG A 103 1.54 -3.36 -18.80
N HIS A 104 2.31 -3.97 -19.69
CA HIS A 104 3.65 -4.35 -19.29
C HIS A 104 4.28 -3.07 -18.71
N ALA A 105 4.74 -3.11 -17.46
CA ALA A 105 5.90 -2.29 -17.16
C ALA A 105 6.85 -2.63 -18.30
N GLU A 106 7.19 -1.66 -19.15
CA GLU A 106 8.32 -1.86 -20.04
C GLU A 106 9.46 -2.19 -19.11
N ASP A 107 9.77 -3.48 -19.00
CA ASP A 107 10.83 -3.96 -18.16
C ASP A 107 12.04 -3.18 -18.67
N PRO A 108 12.78 -2.45 -17.82
CA PRO A 108 13.94 -1.70 -18.25
C PRO A 108 14.92 -2.56 -19.06
N CYS A 109 14.91 -3.89 -18.87
CA CYS A 109 15.63 -4.84 -19.69
C CYS A 109 15.12 -4.92 -21.14
N THR A 110 13.81 -4.84 -21.37
CA THR A 110 13.19 -4.82 -22.70
C THR A 110 13.52 -3.53 -23.45
N GLU A 111 13.55 -2.38 -22.77
CA GLU A 111 13.96 -1.10 -23.39
C GLU A 111 15.44 -1.07 -23.74
N LEU A 112 16.31 -1.67 -22.91
CA LEU A 112 17.71 -1.85 -23.24
C LEU A 112 17.89 -2.79 -24.45
N GLN A 113 17.13 -3.88 -24.52
CA GLN A 113 17.15 -4.79 -25.68
C GLN A 113 16.68 -4.09 -26.96
N LYS A 114 15.56 -3.35 -26.94
CA LYS A 114 15.08 -2.59 -28.09
C LYS A 114 16.11 -1.56 -28.56
N LYS A 115 16.74 -0.83 -27.63
CA LYS A 115 17.80 0.15 -27.95
C LYS A 115 19.02 -0.52 -28.58
N MET A 116 19.44 -1.67 -28.08
CA MET A 116 20.56 -2.43 -28.66
C MET A 116 20.26 -2.97 -30.06
N LEU A 117 18.99 -3.28 -30.36
CA LEU A 117 18.54 -3.72 -31.68
C LEU A 117 18.47 -2.55 -32.69
N THR A 118 18.10 -1.35 -32.27
CA THR A 118 18.05 -0.18 -33.17
C THR A 118 19.41 0.43 -33.47
N THR A 119 20.42 0.29 -32.60
CA THR A 119 21.79 0.79 -32.89
C THR A 119 22.57 -0.09 -33.88
N GLN A 120 22.02 -1.23 -34.34
CA GLN A 120 22.65 -2.08 -35.36
C GLN A 120 22.19 -1.80 -36.80
N MET A 121 21.38 -0.75 -37.01
CA MET A 121 20.88 -0.35 -38.34
C MET A 121 21.29 1.07 -38.77
N GLU A 122 22.26 1.69 -38.09
CA GLU A 122 22.93 2.92 -38.55
C GLU A 122 24.44 2.69 -38.74
#